data_AF-A0A1L9NEM6-F1
#
_entry.id   AF-A0A1L9NEM6-F1
#
_cell.length_a   1.000
_cell.length_b   1.000
_cell.length_c   1.000
_cell.angle_alpha   90.00
_cell.angle_beta   90.00
_cell.angle_gamma   90.00
#
_symmetry.space_group_name_H-M   'P 1'
#
loop_
_entity.id
_entity.type
_entity.pdbx_description
1 polymer ?
#
loop_
_entity_poly.entity_id
_entity_poly.type
_entity_poly.pdbx_seq_one_letter_code
_entity_poly.pdbx_strand_id
1 'polypeptide(L)'
;MGLGIQHTLKCCGLEHLLRSDLPRPDKTHAKFALWRHWSTTVRRWMNRQLSRKMRAKLGASRCAKKYADDAYNIIRDLGSHYDHALSMATWFKLIDMRRSHYTTVAQYVSSFQRAYIDANELGCRISPYCGLLEILRELESYLPYWVATVLLFLAEDAVTNYTNADLFKACRMAIEQDDMLN
;
A
#
# COMPACT_ATOMS: atom_id res chain seq x y z
N MET A 1 6.40 5.93 -0.34
CA MET A 1 7.39 7.00 -0.67
C MET A 1 8.84 6.66 -0.26
N GLY A 2 9.09 5.93 0.85
CA GLY A 2 10.46 5.57 1.28
C GLY A 2 11.22 4.59 0.36
N LEU A 3 10.52 3.65 -0.29
CA LEU A 3 11.12 2.62 -1.15
C LEU A 3 11.81 3.20 -2.40
N GLY A 4 11.26 4.25 -3.01
CA GLY A 4 11.88 4.91 -4.17
C GLY A 4 13.18 5.64 -3.82
N ILE A 5 13.22 6.28 -2.64
CA ILE A 5 14.42 6.98 -2.13
C ILE A 5 15.56 5.99 -1.88
N GLN A 6 15.27 4.85 -1.25
CA GLN A 6 16.26 3.79 -1.02
C GLN A 6 16.77 3.18 -2.31
N HIS A 7 15.88 2.87 -3.26
CA HIS A 7 16.27 2.31 -4.55
C HIS A 7 17.22 3.24 -5.33
N THR A 8 16.89 4.53 -5.45
CA THR A 8 17.74 5.50 -6.14
C THR A 8 19.11 5.64 -5.49
N LEU A 9 19.17 5.69 -4.16
CA LEU A 9 20.45 5.83 -3.45
C LEU A 9 21.29 4.54 -3.47
N LYS A 10 20.64 3.37 -3.57
CA LYS A 10 21.29 2.09 -3.80
C LYS A 10 21.98 2.04 -5.16
N CYS A 11 21.31 2.50 -6.22
CA CYS A 11 21.91 2.61 -7.55
C CYS A 11 23.13 3.55 -7.59
N CYS A 12 23.23 4.50 -6.64
CA CYS A 12 24.37 5.40 -6.50
C CYS A 12 25.40 4.98 -5.45
N GLY A 13 25.22 3.84 -4.76
CA GLY A 13 26.12 3.39 -3.68
C GLY A 13 26.06 4.22 -2.38
N LEU A 14 25.00 5.02 -2.19
CA LEU A 14 24.86 5.99 -1.09
C LEU A 14 23.85 5.55 -0.01
N GLU A 15 23.28 4.35 -0.13
CA GLU A 15 22.27 3.81 0.80
C GLU A 15 22.70 3.79 2.28
N HIS A 16 24.00 3.60 2.54
CA HIS A 16 24.58 3.57 3.87
C HIS A 16 24.44 4.91 4.62
N LEU A 17 24.24 6.02 3.91
CA LEU A 17 24.00 7.34 4.50
C LEU A 17 22.60 7.49 5.10
N LEU A 18 21.69 6.57 4.79
CA LEU A 18 20.33 6.54 5.35
C LEU A 18 20.22 5.72 6.64
N ARG A 19 21.25 4.94 6.96
CA ARG A 19 21.26 3.98 8.05
C ARG A 19 21.67 4.64 9.35
N SER A 20 20.69 4.95 10.20
CA SER A 20 20.93 5.50 11.54
C SER A 20 21.47 4.47 12.54
N ASP A 21 21.43 3.18 12.19
CA ASP A 21 22.01 2.08 12.96
C ASP A 21 23.52 1.94 12.74
N LEU A 22 24.08 2.58 11.70
CA LEU A 22 25.52 2.65 11.51
C LEU A 22 26.11 3.82 12.27
N PRO A 23 27.22 3.62 13.03
CA PRO A 23 27.87 4.71 13.73
C PRO A 23 28.43 5.71 12.71
N ARG A 24 28.15 7.00 12.95
CA ARG A 24 28.71 8.09 12.16
C ARG A 24 30.24 8.13 12.36
N PRO A 25 31.03 8.49 11.33
CA PRO A 25 32.46 8.69 11.51
C PRO A 25 32.73 9.74 12.60
N ASP A 26 33.80 9.55 13.37
CA ASP A 26 34.21 10.52 14.38
C ASP A 26 34.49 11.88 13.74
N LYS A 27 34.03 12.97 14.37
CA LYS A 27 34.20 14.35 13.87
C LYS A 27 35.66 14.74 13.65
N THR A 28 36.59 14.12 14.39
CA THR A 28 38.03 14.36 14.30
C THR A 28 38.70 13.56 13.18
N HIS A 29 38.01 12.58 12.61
CA HIS A 29 38.56 11.70 11.58
C HIS A 29 38.49 12.36 10.18
N ALA A 30 39.55 12.21 9.38
CA ALA A 30 39.65 12.81 8.04
C ALA A 30 38.46 12.44 7.11
N LYS A 31 37.93 11.23 7.24
CA LYS A 31 36.77 10.74 6.47
C LYS A 31 35.42 11.37 6.87
N PHE A 32 35.34 12.06 8.02
CA PHE A 32 34.11 12.73 8.46
C PHE A 32 33.73 13.89 7.54
N ALA A 33 34.69 14.66 7.03
CA ALA A 33 34.41 15.75 6.10
C ALA A 33 33.72 15.24 4.82
N LEU A 34 34.23 14.13 4.28
CA LEU A 34 33.67 13.48 3.10
C LEU A 34 32.27 12.91 3.37
N TRP A 35 32.11 12.18 4.47
CA TRP A 35 30.80 11.65 4.88
C TRP A 35 29.78 12.78 5.10
N ARG A 36 30.17 13.86 5.79
CA ARG A 36 29.34 15.04 6.04
C ARG A 36 28.91 15.73 4.76
N HIS A 37 29.82 15.85 3.79
CA HIS A 37 29.52 16.43 2.49
C HIS A 37 28.41 15.63 1.79
N TRP A 38 28.62 14.32 1.61
CA TRP A 38 27.64 13.45 0.95
C TRP A 38 26.32 13.35 1.69
N SER A 39 26.36 13.21 3.01
CA SER A 39 25.16 13.19 3.86
C SER A 39 24.34 14.49 3.73
N THR A 40 25.01 15.64 3.64
CA THR A 40 24.34 16.93 3.42
C THR A 40 23.73 17.01 2.01
N THR A 41 24.44 16.52 1.00
CA THR A 41 23.98 16.49 -0.40
C THR A 41 22.76 15.60 -0.56
N VAL A 42 22.79 14.38 -0.03
CA VAL A 42 21.67 13.42 -0.06
C VAL A 42 20.46 13.99 0.69
N ARG A 43 20.66 14.60 1.86
CA ARG A 43 19.58 15.28 2.60
C ARG A 43 18.90 16.37 1.76
N ARG A 44 19.67 17.24 1.11
CA ARG A 44 19.13 18.31 0.25
C ARG A 44 18.36 17.73 -0.93
N TRP A 45 18.89 16.69 -1.56
CA TRP A 45 18.23 15.99 -2.65
C TRP A 45 16.89 15.39 -2.19
N MET A 46 16.86 14.65 -1.07
CA MET A 46 15.62 14.08 -0.51
C MET A 46 14.57 15.15 -0.24
N ASN A 47 14.97 16.29 0.36
CA ASN A 47 14.04 17.39 0.64
C ASN A 47 13.40 17.98 -0.62
N ARG A 48 14.09 17.95 -1.77
CA ARG A 48 13.54 18.41 -3.06
C ARG A 48 12.51 17.46 -3.64
N GLN A 49 12.57 16.17 -3.28
CA GLN A 49 11.58 15.17 -3.70
C GLN A 49 10.25 15.29 -2.94
N LEU A 50 10.20 16.08 -1.86
CA LEU A 50 9.02 16.19 -1.01
C LEU A 50 8.04 17.28 -1.49
N SER A 51 6.75 16.98 -1.36
CA SER A 51 5.67 17.95 -1.57
C SER A 51 5.81 19.16 -0.62
N ARG A 52 5.21 20.31 -0.99
CA ARG A 52 5.26 21.54 -0.17
C ARG A 52 4.74 21.32 1.25
N LYS A 53 3.67 20.52 1.40
CA LYS A 53 3.07 20.15 2.70
C LYS A 53 4.03 19.33 3.56
N MET A 54 4.71 18.36 2.97
CA MET A 54 5.69 17.52 3.68
C MET A 54 6.94 18.32 4.07
N ARG A 55 7.42 19.23 3.21
CA ARG A 55 8.52 20.14 3.55
C ARG A 55 8.19 21.04 4.72
N ALA A 56 6.98 21.58 4.81
CA ALA A 56 6.55 22.39 5.94
C ALA A 56 6.54 21.59 7.26
N LYS A 57 6.00 20.37 7.26
CA LYS A 57 6.03 19.46 8.42
C LYS A 57 7.46 19.07 8.81
N LEU A 58 8.30 18.74 7.84
CA LEU A 58 9.72 18.48 8.07
C LEU A 58 10.41 19.71 8.66
N GLY A 59 10.07 20.92 8.21
CA GLY A 59 10.54 22.21 8.74
C GLY A 59 10.16 22.46 10.20
N ALA A 60 8.99 22.02 10.63
CA ALA A 60 8.49 22.20 12.01
C ALA A 60 9.06 21.19 13.03
N SER A 61 9.58 20.03 12.59
CA SER A 61 10.14 19.02 13.51
C SER A 61 11.38 19.53 14.26
N ARG A 62 11.39 19.34 15.59
CA ARG A 62 12.44 19.73 16.55
C ARG A 62 13.70 18.85 16.50
N CYS A 63 13.64 17.66 15.90
CA CYS A 63 14.80 16.79 15.76
C CYS A 63 15.79 17.40 14.74
N ALA A 64 17.05 17.55 15.15
CA ALA A 64 18.09 18.21 14.37
C ALA A 64 18.30 17.51 13.02
N LYS A 65 17.87 18.17 11.93
CA LYS A 65 17.96 17.71 10.53
C LYS A 65 19.37 17.83 9.97
N LYS A 66 20.37 17.36 10.72
CA LYS A 66 21.76 17.68 10.39
C LYS A 66 22.24 16.85 9.21
N TYR A 67 21.84 15.58 9.16
CA TYR A 67 22.36 14.59 8.21
C TYR A 67 21.24 13.80 7.50
N ALA A 68 21.61 13.00 6.50
CA ALA A 68 20.69 12.26 5.64
C ALA A 68 19.84 11.24 6.41
N ASP A 69 20.45 10.49 7.32
CA ASP A 69 19.80 9.53 8.22
C ASP A 69 18.73 10.19 9.11
N ASP A 70 19.03 11.35 9.70
CA ASP A 70 18.07 12.14 10.49
C ASP A 70 16.83 12.50 9.66
N ALA A 71 17.07 13.03 8.45
CA ALA A 71 15.99 13.45 7.55
C ALA A 71 15.19 12.27 7.02
N TYR A 72 15.86 11.16 6.69
CA TYR A 72 15.22 9.95 6.19
C TYR A 72 14.31 9.31 7.25
N ASN A 73 14.75 9.24 8.50
CA ASN A 73 13.93 8.73 9.60
C ASN A 73 12.65 9.53 9.79
N ILE A 74 12.72 10.86 9.71
CA ILE A 74 11.53 11.72 9.80
C ILE A 74 10.65 11.59 8.55
N ILE A 75 11.23 11.46 7.35
CA ILE A 75 10.44 11.23 6.12
C ILE A 75 9.71 9.89 6.20
N ARG A 76 10.36 8.85 6.75
CA ARG A 76 9.75 7.55 7.00
C ARG A 76 8.60 7.66 8.01
N ASP A 77 8.80 8.38 9.11
CA ASP A 77 7.78 8.59 10.15
C ASP A 77 6.60 9.46 9.68
N LEU A 78 6.88 10.52 8.92
CA LEU A 78 5.84 11.30 8.25
C LEU A 78 5.09 10.48 7.20
N GLY A 79 5.80 9.55 6.56
CA GLY A 79 5.22 8.54 5.67
C GLY A 79 4.27 7.61 6.41
N SER A 80 4.67 7.05 7.55
CA SER A 80 3.85 6.14 8.36
C SER A 80 2.61 6.81 8.96
N HIS A 81 2.69 8.08 9.35
CA HIS A 81 1.52 8.84 9.84
C HIS A 81 0.54 9.18 8.71
N TYR A 82 1.03 9.37 7.48
CA TYR A 82 0.17 9.48 6.30
C TYR A 82 -0.40 8.12 5.89
N ASP A 83 0.30 7.03 6.23
CA ASP A 83 -0.09 5.64 5.96
C ASP A 83 -1.32 5.27 6.78
N HIS A 84 -1.36 5.51 8.09
CA HIS A 84 -2.53 5.10 8.90
C HIS A 84 -3.85 5.77 8.47
N ALA A 85 -3.84 7.05 8.12
CA ALA A 85 -5.04 7.73 7.63
C ALA A 85 -5.48 7.19 6.26
N LEU A 86 -4.50 6.85 5.39
CA LEU A 86 -4.77 6.24 4.09
C LEU A 86 -5.26 4.80 4.25
N SER A 87 -4.60 3.98 5.06
CA SER A 87 -5.01 2.65 5.48
C SER A 87 -6.45 2.64 6.01
N MET A 88 -6.78 3.58 6.90
CA MET A 88 -8.13 3.74 7.44
C MET A 88 -9.14 4.06 6.33
N ALA A 89 -8.85 5.05 5.49
CA ALA A 89 -9.74 5.43 4.39
C ALA A 89 -9.93 4.30 3.37
N THR A 90 -8.85 3.60 3.00
CA THR A 90 -8.89 2.47 2.07
C THR A 90 -9.66 1.29 2.66
N TRP A 91 -9.45 1.00 3.94
CA TRP A 91 -10.18 -0.05 4.64
C TRP A 91 -11.68 0.22 4.67
N PHE A 92 -12.10 1.42 5.12
CA PHE A 92 -13.52 1.80 5.12
C PHE A 92 -14.10 1.79 3.72
N LYS A 93 -13.36 2.31 2.73
CA LYS A 93 -13.77 2.26 1.33
C LYS A 93 -14.08 0.83 0.89
N LEU A 94 -13.25 -0.16 1.27
CA LEU A 94 -13.45 -1.57 0.91
C LEU A 94 -14.69 -2.18 1.58
N ILE A 95 -14.87 -2.01 2.88
CA ILE A 95 -15.96 -2.67 3.63
C ILE A 95 -17.33 -1.99 3.45
N ASP A 96 -17.34 -0.71 3.09
CA ASP A 96 -18.56 0.07 2.81
C ASP A 96 -19.01 -0.05 1.35
N MET A 97 -18.27 -0.79 0.50
CA MET A 97 -18.71 -1.06 -0.86
C MET A 97 -19.99 -1.88 -0.84
N ARG A 98 -20.97 -1.44 -1.63
CA ARG A 98 -22.21 -2.16 -1.89
C ARG A 98 -22.45 -2.26 -3.37
N ARG A 99 -23.03 -3.37 -3.84
CA ARG A 99 -23.38 -3.53 -5.26
C ARG A 99 -24.35 -2.44 -5.73
N SER A 100 -25.27 -2.01 -4.88
CA SER A 100 -26.26 -0.96 -5.18
C SER A 100 -25.67 0.43 -5.45
N HIS A 101 -24.41 0.69 -5.06
CA HIS A 101 -23.73 1.96 -5.35
C HIS A 101 -23.24 2.09 -6.80
N TYR A 102 -23.42 1.05 -7.63
CA TYR A 102 -22.88 0.95 -8.98
C TYR A 102 -23.98 0.65 -10.00
N THR A 103 -23.79 1.07 -11.25
CA THR A 103 -24.77 0.82 -12.31
C THR A 103 -24.76 -0.66 -12.74
N THR A 104 -23.58 -1.26 -12.93
CA THR A 104 -23.44 -2.65 -13.41
C THR A 104 -22.67 -3.55 -12.45
N VAL A 105 -22.82 -4.87 -12.57
CA VAL A 105 -22.02 -5.83 -11.78
C VAL A 105 -20.54 -5.66 -12.12
N ALA A 106 -20.21 -5.52 -13.40
CA ALA A 106 -18.85 -5.28 -13.86
C ALA A 106 -18.18 -4.07 -13.19
N GLN A 107 -18.89 -2.95 -13.05
CA GLN A 107 -18.37 -1.76 -12.38
C GLN A 107 -18.13 -1.98 -10.89
N TYR A 108 -19.07 -2.66 -10.21
CA TYR A 108 -18.93 -3.01 -8.80
C TYR A 108 -17.74 -3.93 -8.57
N VAL A 109 -17.70 -5.09 -9.25
CA VAL A 109 -16.66 -6.11 -9.09
C VAL A 109 -15.28 -5.55 -9.40
N SER A 110 -15.14 -4.78 -10.49
CA SER A 110 -13.88 -4.15 -10.84
C SER A 110 -13.41 -3.13 -9.79
N SER A 111 -14.35 -2.39 -9.20
CA SER A 111 -14.04 -1.42 -8.15
C SER A 111 -13.68 -2.10 -6.83
N PHE A 112 -14.34 -3.21 -6.51
CA PHE A 112 -14.02 -4.05 -5.35
C PHE A 112 -12.62 -4.65 -5.48
N GLN A 113 -12.27 -5.23 -6.64
CA GLN A 113 -10.94 -5.78 -6.89
C GLN A 113 -9.85 -4.71 -6.69
N ARG A 114 -10.06 -3.49 -7.18
CA ARG A 114 -9.12 -2.38 -6.98
C ARG A 114 -8.99 -2.03 -5.49
N ALA A 115 -10.10 -1.86 -4.78
CA ALA A 115 -10.06 -1.55 -3.34
C ALA A 115 -9.41 -2.67 -2.51
N TYR A 116 -9.63 -3.94 -2.88
CA TYR A 116 -9.01 -5.10 -2.26
C TYR A 116 -7.48 -5.12 -2.47
N ILE A 117 -7.01 -4.82 -3.70
CA ILE A 117 -5.58 -4.69 -4.01
C ILE A 117 -4.97 -3.53 -3.21
N ASP A 118 -5.61 -2.35 -3.22
CA ASP A 118 -5.14 -1.18 -2.48
C ASP A 118 -5.01 -1.49 -0.97
N ALA A 119 -6.00 -2.16 -0.38
CA ALA A 119 -5.98 -2.56 1.02
C ALA A 119 -4.84 -3.55 1.32
N ASN A 120 -4.61 -4.52 0.42
CA ASN A 120 -3.54 -5.50 0.58
C ASN A 120 -2.14 -4.89 0.48
N GLU A 121 -1.94 -3.93 -0.43
CA GLU A 121 -0.69 -3.19 -0.60
C GLU A 121 -0.38 -2.32 0.62
N LEU A 122 -1.40 -1.76 1.27
CA LEU A 122 -1.30 -0.98 2.51
C LEU A 122 -1.23 -1.84 3.78
N GLY A 123 -1.24 -3.17 3.65
CA GLY A 123 -1.20 -4.10 4.80
C GLY A 123 -2.53 -4.27 5.55
N CYS A 124 -3.61 -3.64 5.10
CA CYS A 124 -4.98 -3.78 5.62
C CYS A 124 -5.67 -5.01 5.02
N ARG A 125 -5.05 -6.18 5.17
CA ARG A 125 -5.42 -7.40 4.45
C ARG A 125 -6.70 -8.03 5.02
N ILE A 126 -7.64 -8.40 4.14
CA ILE A 126 -8.59 -9.48 4.41
C ILE A 126 -8.13 -10.74 3.71
N SER A 127 -8.54 -11.91 4.21
CA SER A 127 -8.25 -13.16 3.49
C SER A 127 -9.00 -13.18 2.15
N PRO A 128 -8.45 -13.88 1.13
CA PRO A 128 -9.14 -14.01 -0.15
C PRO A 128 -10.51 -14.67 0.00
N TYR A 129 -10.65 -15.60 0.94
CA TYR A 129 -11.93 -16.21 1.31
C TYR A 129 -12.93 -15.19 1.85
N CYS A 130 -12.53 -14.28 2.76
CA CYS A 130 -13.41 -13.20 3.20
C CYS A 130 -13.79 -12.26 2.06
N GLY A 131 -12.87 -11.98 1.13
CA GLY A 131 -13.16 -11.22 -0.08
C GLY A 131 -14.20 -11.91 -0.97
N LEU A 132 -14.15 -13.24 -1.08
CA LEU A 132 -15.16 -14.02 -1.79
C LEU A 132 -16.53 -13.89 -1.13
N LEU A 133 -16.62 -14.08 0.19
CA LEU A 133 -17.89 -13.99 0.93
C LEU A 133 -18.55 -12.62 0.74
N GLU A 134 -17.77 -11.54 0.74
CA GLU A 134 -18.28 -10.19 0.49
C GLU A 134 -18.89 -10.06 -0.91
N ILE A 135 -18.22 -10.59 -1.94
CA ILE A 135 -18.75 -10.60 -3.31
C ILE A 135 -20.02 -11.44 -3.41
N LEU A 136 -20.03 -12.64 -2.83
CA LEU A 136 -21.20 -13.54 -2.87
C LEU A 136 -22.41 -12.87 -2.22
N ARG A 137 -22.22 -12.23 -1.05
CA ARG A 137 -23.29 -11.49 -0.37
C ARG A 137 -23.86 -10.37 -1.24
N GLU A 138 -22.99 -9.55 -1.82
CA GLU A 138 -23.42 -8.38 -2.59
C GLU A 138 -24.01 -8.73 -3.97
N LEU A 139 -23.69 -9.91 -4.51
CA LEU A 139 -24.19 -10.38 -5.81
C LEU A 139 -25.36 -11.36 -5.71
N GLU A 140 -25.73 -11.86 -4.54
CA GLU A 140 -26.79 -12.86 -4.36
C GLU A 140 -28.13 -12.46 -5.01
N SER A 141 -28.55 -11.20 -4.83
CA SER A 141 -29.79 -10.70 -5.41
C SER A 141 -29.73 -10.46 -6.92
N TYR A 142 -28.54 -10.42 -7.52
CA TYR A 142 -28.32 -10.12 -8.94
C TYR A 142 -27.96 -11.37 -9.75
N LEU A 143 -27.18 -12.27 -9.17
CA LEU A 143 -26.65 -13.48 -9.79
C LEU A 143 -26.87 -14.72 -8.88
N PRO A 144 -28.12 -15.05 -8.48
CA PRO A 144 -28.38 -16.06 -7.46
C PRO A 144 -27.87 -17.46 -7.85
N TYR A 145 -28.03 -17.85 -9.12
CA TYR A 145 -27.56 -19.15 -9.61
C TYR A 145 -26.03 -19.28 -9.62
N TRP A 146 -25.33 -18.20 -9.98
CA TRP A 146 -23.87 -18.17 -9.90
C TRP A 146 -23.40 -18.26 -8.45
N VAL A 147 -24.02 -17.50 -7.52
CA VAL A 147 -23.69 -17.58 -6.09
C VAL A 147 -23.88 -19.00 -5.55
N ALA A 148 -25.02 -19.64 -5.86
CA ALA A 148 -25.30 -21.01 -5.45
C ALA A 148 -24.27 -22.00 -6.02
N THR A 149 -23.87 -21.81 -7.28
CA THR A 149 -22.85 -22.64 -7.95
C THR A 149 -21.49 -22.50 -7.27
N VAL A 150 -21.05 -21.28 -6.98
CA VAL A 150 -19.75 -21.05 -6.31
C VAL A 150 -19.74 -21.67 -4.91
N LEU A 151 -20.83 -21.55 -4.15
CA LEU A 151 -20.95 -22.17 -2.84
C LEU A 151 -20.94 -23.70 -2.90
N LEU A 152 -21.60 -24.30 -3.90
CA LEU A 152 -21.66 -25.75 -4.08
C LEU A 152 -20.31 -26.36 -4.44
N PHE A 153 -19.50 -25.66 -5.23
CA PHE A 153 -18.19 -26.13 -5.70
C PHE A 153 -17.01 -25.62 -4.86
N LEU A 154 -17.27 -24.98 -3.73
CA LEU A 154 -16.21 -24.54 -2.85
C LEU A 154 -15.56 -25.74 -2.16
N ALA A 155 -14.23 -25.79 -2.17
CA ALA A 155 -13.51 -26.85 -1.46
C ALA A 155 -13.73 -26.75 0.06
N GLU A 156 -13.76 -27.90 0.76
CA GLU A 156 -13.96 -27.94 2.22
C GLU A 156 -12.89 -27.15 2.99
N ASP A 157 -11.67 -27.09 2.46
CA ASP A 157 -10.51 -26.40 3.02
C ASP A 157 -10.33 -24.96 2.49
N ALA A 158 -11.32 -24.42 1.77
CA ALA A 158 -11.24 -23.09 1.17
C ALA A 158 -10.98 -21.99 2.21
N VAL A 159 -11.49 -22.12 3.43
CA VAL A 159 -11.25 -21.12 4.49
C VAL A 159 -9.76 -20.87 4.72
N THR A 160 -8.93 -21.91 4.57
CA THR A 160 -7.47 -21.84 4.80
C THR A 160 -6.67 -21.70 3.51
N ASN A 161 -7.12 -22.32 2.41
CA ASN A 161 -6.30 -22.47 1.19
C ASN A 161 -6.74 -21.58 0.02
N TYR A 162 -7.84 -20.83 0.14
CA TYR A 162 -8.31 -19.96 -0.94
C TYR A 162 -7.36 -18.79 -1.19
N THR A 163 -6.91 -18.65 -2.44
CA THR A 163 -5.86 -17.69 -2.82
C THR A 163 -6.43 -16.42 -3.46
N ASN A 164 -5.59 -15.39 -3.61
CA ASN A 164 -5.93 -14.21 -4.40
C ASN A 164 -6.26 -14.56 -5.86
N ALA A 165 -5.63 -15.59 -6.42
CA ALA A 165 -5.90 -16.02 -7.79
C ALA A 165 -7.30 -16.61 -7.92
N ASP A 166 -7.74 -17.37 -6.92
CA ASP A 166 -9.10 -17.93 -6.87
C ASP A 166 -10.15 -16.84 -6.73
N LEU A 167 -9.93 -15.87 -5.84
CA LEU A 167 -10.80 -14.69 -5.71
C LEU A 167 -10.92 -13.94 -7.04
N PHE A 168 -9.80 -13.61 -7.69
CA PHE A 168 -9.85 -12.88 -8.95
C PHE A 168 -10.44 -13.69 -10.10
N LYS A 169 -10.34 -15.03 -10.04
CA LYS A 169 -11.06 -15.91 -10.97
C LYS A 169 -12.57 -15.83 -10.73
N ALA A 170 -13.03 -15.91 -9.48
CA ALA A 170 -14.44 -15.74 -9.14
C ALA A 170 -14.98 -14.37 -9.59
N CYS A 171 -14.23 -13.29 -9.40
CA CYS A 171 -14.59 -11.97 -9.90
C CYS A 171 -14.81 -11.95 -11.42
N ARG A 172 -13.91 -12.57 -12.21
CA ARG A 172 -14.06 -12.64 -13.67
C ARG A 172 -15.31 -13.42 -14.06
N MET A 173 -15.53 -14.57 -13.43
CA MET A 173 -16.72 -15.40 -13.68
C MET A 173 -18.02 -14.65 -13.37
N ALA A 174 -18.04 -13.82 -12.32
CA ALA A 174 -19.22 -13.01 -11.98
C ALA A 174 -19.55 -12.00 -13.09
N ILE A 175 -18.53 -11.37 -13.67
CA ILE A 175 -18.68 -10.42 -14.77
C ILE A 175 -19.19 -11.13 -16.03
N GLU A 176 -18.56 -12.27 -16.38
CA GLU A 176 -18.97 -13.08 -17.54
C GLU A 176 -20.43 -13.57 -17.42
N GLN A 177 -20.88 -13.92 -16.21
CA GLN A 177 -22.27 -14.30 -15.97
C GLN A 177 -23.25 -13.13 -16.12
N ASP A 178 -22.92 -11.94 -15.63
CA ASP A 178 -23.75 -10.74 -15.82
C ASP A 178 -23.86 -10.39 -17.31
N ASP A 179 -22.74 -10.46 -18.06
CA ASP A 179 -22.71 -10.19 -19.50
C ASP A 179 -23.53 -11.21 -20.32
N MET A 180 -23.68 -12.44 -19.84
CA MET A 180 -24.52 -13.46 -20.50
C MET A 180 -26.03 -13.26 -20.27
N LEU A 181 -26.41 -12.55 -19.21
CA LEU A 181 -27.81 -12.35 -18.79
C LEU A 181 -28.42 -11.05 -19.33
N ASN A 182 -27.60 -10.14 -19.85
CA ASN A 182 -27.99 -8.84 -20.43
C ASN A 182 -27.83 -8.83 -21.96
#